data_AF-A0A699ZI25-F1
#
_entry.id   AF-A0A699ZI25-F1
#
_cell.length_a   1.000
_cell.length_b   1.000
_cell.length_c   1.000
_cell.angle_alpha   90.00
_cell.angle_beta   90.00
_cell.angle_gamma   90.00
#
_symmetry.space_group_name_H-M   'P 1'
#
loop_
_entity.id
_entity.type
_entity.pdbx_description
1 polymer ?
#
loop_
_entity_poly.entity_id
_entity_poly.type
_entity_poly.pdbx_seq_one_letter_code
_entity_poly.pdbx_strand_id
1 'polypeptide(L)'
;MQEIIDENNEIVIRPENQYNTGVDRDMLEEKEIKIKFGQIYLSKPLLTEADDDTSSLFPKEARLRNLTYSAPMYIDLKKTEVPIMLRSNFCSLYELTDKELTELGECPYDSGGYFVINGSEKVLIAQERMANNHVYVFKKSQLSKYSYVAE
;
A
#
# COMPACT_ATOMS: atom_id res chain seq x y z
N MET A 1 -6.94 21.76 -8.07
CA MET A 1 -7.50 20.47 -8.50
C MET A 1 -6.55 19.33 -8.17
N GLN A 2 -5.28 19.38 -8.61
CA GLN A 2 -4.26 18.44 -8.11
C GLN A 2 -4.17 18.45 -6.57
N GLU A 3 -4.21 19.63 -5.94
CA GLU A 3 -4.22 19.75 -4.46
C GLU A 3 -5.35 18.95 -3.77
N ILE A 4 -6.54 18.87 -4.38
CA ILE A 4 -7.68 18.12 -3.81
C ILE A 4 -7.40 16.61 -3.84
N ILE A 5 -6.76 16.15 -4.92
CA ILE A 5 -6.32 14.75 -5.06
C ILE A 5 -5.19 14.47 -4.07
N ASP A 6 -4.26 15.40 -3.90
CA ASP A 6 -3.14 15.24 -2.97
C ASP A 6 -3.63 15.19 -1.51
N GLU A 7 -4.66 15.96 -1.16
CA GLU A 7 -5.35 15.90 0.14
C GLU A 7 -6.07 14.57 0.39
N ASN A 8 -6.61 13.92 -0.66
CA ASN A 8 -7.38 12.68 -0.58
C ASN A 8 -6.76 11.58 -1.46
N ASN A 9 -5.46 11.36 -1.30
CA ASN A 9 -4.69 10.57 -2.25
C ASN A 9 -4.78 9.04 -2.09
N GLU A 10 -5.56 8.53 -1.13
CA GLU A 10 -5.64 7.11 -0.83
C GLU A 10 -7.08 6.66 -0.59
N ILE A 11 -7.46 5.57 -1.26
CA ILE A 11 -8.67 4.80 -0.94
C ILE A 11 -8.25 3.46 -0.40
N VAL A 12 -8.79 3.15 0.77
CA VAL A 12 -8.64 1.88 1.44
C VAL A 12 -9.92 1.08 1.27
N ILE A 13 -9.84 -0.01 0.52
CA ILE A 13 -10.94 -0.96 0.34
C ILE A 13 -10.72 -2.12 1.29
N ARG A 14 -11.70 -2.37 2.16
CA ARG A 14 -11.78 -3.56 3.01
C ARG A 14 -12.99 -4.37 2.55
N PRO A 15 -12.80 -5.48 1.81
CA PRO A 15 -13.89 -6.33 1.40
C PRO A 15 -14.47 -7.03 2.63
N GLU A 16 -15.79 -6.97 2.78
CA GLU A 16 -16.47 -7.77 3.79
C GLU A 16 -16.49 -9.24 3.36
N ASN A 17 -16.07 -10.13 4.26
CA ASN A 17 -16.14 -11.56 4.04
C ASN A 17 -17.60 -12.04 4.17
N GLN A 18 -18.36 -12.03 3.08
CA GLN A 18 -19.71 -12.60 3.05
C GLN A 18 -19.61 -14.10 2.73
N TYR A 19 -19.77 -14.92 3.79
CA TYR A 19 -19.95 -16.39 3.80
C TYR A 19 -18.70 -17.27 3.56
N ASN A 20 -18.06 -17.68 4.66
CA ASN A 20 -17.26 -18.91 4.70
C ASN A 20 -17.90 -19.88 5.71
N THR A 21 -18.71 -20.84 5.26
CA THR A 21 -19.23 -21.92 6.11
C THR A 21 -18.09 -22.86 6.47
N GLY A 22 -17.60 -22.80 7.72
CA GLY A 22 -16.68 -23.79 8.30
C GLY A 22 -15.29 -23.28 8.74
N VAL A 23 -15.00 -21.99 8.65
CA VAL A 23 -13.75 -21.39 9.16
C VAL A 23 -14.06 -20.55 10.40
N ASP A 24 -13.34 -20.76 11.50
CA ASP A 24 -13.51 -20.00 12.74
C ASP A 24 -13.39 -18.49 12.46
N ARG A 25 -14.34 -17.71 12.97
CA ARG A 25 -14.43 -16.25 12.73
C ARG A 25 -13.19 -15.48 13.22
N ASP A 26 -12.42 -16.05 14.13
CA ASP A 26 -11.23 -15.41 14.72
C ASP A 26 -9.96 -15.51 13.86
N MET A 27 -9.97 -16.27 12.75
CA MET A 27 -8.83 -16.45 11.83
C MET A 27 -8.99 -15.77 10.45
N LEU A 28 -10.07 -15.03 10.22
CA LEU A 28 -10.30 -14.37 8.93
C LEU A 28 -9.66 -12.98 8.91
N GLU A 29 -8.46 -12.90 8.33
CA GLU A 29 -7.72 -11.64 8.19
C GLU A 29 -8.37 -10.71 7.15
N GLU A 30 -8.52 -9.43 7.51
CA GLU A 30 -9.07 -8.39 6.64
C GLU A 30 -8.09 -8.07 5.51
N LYS A 31 -8.48 -8.34 4.25
CA LYS A 31 -7.68 -7.94 3.08
C LYS A 31 -7.79 -6.44 2.85
N GLU A 32 -6.75 -5.68 3.17
CA GLU A 32 -6.74 -4.24 2.91
C GLU A 32 -6.13 -3.94 1.52
N ILE A 33 -6.94 -3.44 0.59
CA ILE A 33 -6.46 -2.97 -0.72
C ILE A 33 -6.30 -1.45 -0.66
N LYS A 34 -5.07 -0.96 -0.82
CA LYS A 34 -4.75 0.47 -0.84
C LYS A 34 -4.51 0.93 -2.27
N ILE A 35 -5.39 1.81 -2.75
CA ILE A 35 -5.26 2.47 -4.05
C ILE A 35 -4.79 3.89 -3.79
N LYS A 36 -3.64 4.27 -4.36
CA LYS A 36 -3.15 5.65 -4.29
C LYS A 36 -3.35 6.38 -5.61
N PHE A 37 -3.91 7.57 -5.53
CA PHE A 37 -4.04 8.48 -6.65
C PHE A 37 -2.76 9.28 -6.85
N GLY A 38 -2.35 9.45 -8.10
CA GLY A 38 -1.16 10.18 -8.49
C GLY A 38 -1.47 11.47 -9.25
N GLN A 39 -0.70 11.72 -10.31
CA GLN A 39 -0.81 12.93 -11.11
C GLN A 39 -2.10 12.90 -11.95
N ILE A 40 -2.79 14.04 -12.03
CA ILE A 40 -3.90 14.24 -12.98
C ILE A 40 -3.40 14.82 -14.29
N TYR A 41 -4.04 14.42 -15.38
CA TYR A 41 -3.80 14.89 -16.73
C TYR A 41 -5.10 15.34 -17.36
N LEU A 42 -5.14 16.57 -17.87
CA LEU A 42 -6.26 17.08 -18.64
C LEU A 42 -5.90 17.05 -20.13
N SER A 43 -6.72 16.36 -20.92
CA SER A 43 -6.54 16.32 -22.37
C SER A 43 -7.23 17.50 -23.07
N LYS A 44 -7.13 17.59 -24.40
CA LYS A 44 -7.92 18.54 -25.17
C LYS A 44 -9.36 18.01 -25.31
N PRO A 45 -10.38 18.87 -25.53
CA PRO A 45 -11.74 18.43 -25.80
C PRO A 45 -11.83 17.50 -27.00
N LEU A 46 -12.45 16.34 -26.78
CA LEU A 46 -12.63 15.29 -27.78
C LEU A 46 -14.12 15.01 -27.96
N LEU A 47 -14.50 14.55 -29.16
CA LEU A 47 -15.80 14.01 -29.47
C LEU A 47 -15.61 12.54 -29.86
N THR A 48 -16.23 11.64 -29.10
CA THR A 48 -16.36 10.22 -29.47
C THR A 48 -17.71 10.04 -30.16
N GLU A 49 -17.69 9.71 -31.45
CA GLU A 49 -18.92 9.43 -32.20
C GLU A 49 -19.38 7.97 -32.00
N ALA A 50 -20.58 7.62 -32.48
CA ALA A 50 -21.18 6.29 -32.24
C ALA A 50 -20.37 5.11 -32.80
N ASP A 51 -19.50 5.39 -33.78
CA ASP A 51 -18.60 4.43 -34.40
C ASP A 51 -17.23 4.31 -33.68
N ASP A 52 -17.12 4.84 -32.46
CA ASP A 52 -15.91 4.87 -31.61
C ASP A 52 -14.75 5.71 -32.20
N ASP A 53 -15.01 6.50 -33.25
CA ASP A 53 -14.03 7.44 -33.78
C ASP A 53 -13.92 8.68 -32.88
N THR A 54 -12.69 9.00 -32.48
CA THR A 54 -12.39 10.09 -31.54
C THR A 54 -11.71 11.24 -32.26
N SER A 55 -12.40 12.37 -32.36
CA SER A 55 -11.91 13.57 -33.03
C SER A 55 -11.76 14.75 -32.06
N SER A 56 -10.91 15.72 -32.40
CA SER A 56 -10.79 16.96 -31.64
C SER A 56 -12.04 17.81 -31.84
N LEU A 57 -12.74 18.12 -30.75
CA LEU A 57 -13.89 19.01 -30.80
C LEU A 57 -13.40 20.45 -30.77
N PHE A 58 -13.97 21.33 -31.61
CA PHE A 58 -13.72 22.77 -31.57
C PHE A 58 -14.91 23.54 -30.99
N PRO A 59 -14.71 24.69 -30.31
CA PRO A 59 -15.81 25.40 -29.65
C PRO A 59 -16.94 25.84 -30.60
N LYS A 60 -16.61 26.22 -31.85
CA LYS A 60 -17.62 26.62 -32.85
C LYS A 60 -18.52 25.44 -33.22
N GLU A 61 -17.92 24.28 -33.45
CA GLU A 61 -18.64 23.06 -33.78
C GLU A 61 -19.54 22.63 -32.63
N ALA A 62 -19.02 22.65 -31.39
CA ALA A 62 -19.80 22.34 -30.21
C ALA A 62 -21.04 23.23 -30.07
N ARG A 63 -20.92 24.55 -30.32
CA ARG A 63 -22.07 25.47 -30.32
C ARG A 63 -23.09 25.16 -31.41
N LEU A 64 -22.64 24.85 -32.63
CA LEU A 64 -23.54 24.58 -33.76
C LEU A 64 -24.28 23.24 -33.62
N ARG A 65 -23.62 22.24 -33.02
CA ARG A 65 -24.17 20.90 -32.80
C ARG A 65 -24.87 20.75 -31.43
N ASN A 66 -24.92 21.81 -30.61
CA ASN A 66 -25.39 21.80 -29.22
C ASN A 66 -24.71 20.71 -28.36
N LEU A 67 -23.39 20.54 -28.53
CA LEU A 67 -22.58 19.57 -27.78
C LEU A 67 -21.88 20.24 -26.58
N THR A 68 -21.57 19.43 -25.57
CA THR A 68 -20.76 19.87 -24.43
C THR A 68 -19.28 19.90 -24.82
N TYR A 69 -18.65 21.07 -24.69
CA TYR A 69 -17.22 21.25 -24.95
C TYR A 69 -16.38 20.85 -23.72
N SER A 70 -16.38 19.56 -23.38
CA SER A 70 -15.62 18.99 -22.26
C SER A 70 -14.38 18.25 -22.71
N ALA A 71 -13.35 18.22 -21.85
CA ALA A 71 -12.15 17.41 -22.05
C ALA A 71 -12.12 16.22 -21.08
N PRO A 72 -11.71 15.02 -21.53
CA PRO A 72 -11.44 13.92 -20.62
C PRO A 72 -10.25 14.24 -19.71
N MET A 73 -10.40 13.86 -18.44
CA MET A 73 -9.36 13.95 -17.41
C MET A 73 -8.94 12.53 -17.01
N TYR A 74 -7.63 12.30 -16.96
CA TYR A 74 -7.01 11.04 -16.57
C TYR A 74 -6.27 11.21 -15.23
N ILE A 75 -6.08 10.12 -14.51
CA ILE A 75 -5.37 10.10 -13.22
C ILE A 75 -4.51 8.84 -13.12
N ASP A 76 -3.30 8.99 -12.61
CA ASP A 76 -2.43 7.85 -12.33
C ASP A 76 -2.91 7.08 -11.10
N LEU A 77 -2.91 5.75 -11.19
CA LEU A 77 -3.20 4.85 -10.07
C LEU A 77 -1.95 4.09 -9.69
N LYS A 78 -1.55 4.18 -8.42
CA LYS A 78 -0.46 3.39 -7.85
C LYS A 78 -1.02 2.34 -6.90
N LYS A 79 -0.76 1.07 -7.23
CA LYS A 79 -0.95 -0.07 -6.33
C LYS A 79 0.27 -0.19 -5.42
N THR A 80 0.06 -0.31 -4.11
CA THR A 80 1.16 -0.57 -3.18
C THR A 80 1.36 -2.08 -3.06
N GLU A 81 2.59 -2.54 -3.27
CA GLU A 81 3.00 -3.91 -3.00
C GLU A 81 3.76 -3.96 -1.68
N VAL A 82 3.41 -4.89 -0.81
CA VAL A 82 4.06 -5.09 0.48
C VAL A 82 4.88 -6.39 0.41
N PRO A 83 6.19 -6.37 0.70
CA PRO A 83 6.97 -7.60 0.73
C PRO A 83 6.47 -8.50 1.87
N ILE A 84 6.22 -9.77 1.54
CA ILE A 84 5.74 -10.77 2.50
C ILE A 84 6.95 -11.48 3.11
N MET A 85 6.90 -11.71 4.42
CA MET A 85 7.91 -12.50 5.14
C MET A 85 7.72 -13.98 4.84
N LEU A 86 8.80 -14.70 4.49
CA LEU A 86 8.75 -16.14 4.27
C LEU A 86 8.30 -16.87 5.54
N ARG A 87 7.44 -17.90 5.36
CA ARG A 87 6.79 -18.67 6.43
C ARG A 87 5.82 -17.90 7.34
N SER A 88 5.53 -16.63 7.06
CA SER A 88 4.42 -15.93 7.73
C SER A 88 3.06 -16.45 7.27
N ASN A 89 1.99 -16.11 7.99
CA ASN A 89 0.60 -16.47 7.66
C ASN A 89 0.17 -16.09 6.23
N PHE A 90 0.80 -15.05 5.66
CA PHE A 90 0.51 -14.58 4.30
C PHE A 90 1.40 -15.21 3.22
N CYS A 91 2.38 -16.01 3.60
CA CYS A 91 3.26 -16.69 2.66
C CYS A 91 2.56 -17.91 2.05
N SER A 92 2.75 -18.16 0.76
CA SER A 92 2.22 -19.36 0.10
C SER A 92 2.74 -20.68 0.70
N LEU A 93 3.83 -20.63 1.47
CA LEU A 93 4.41 -21.76 2.17
C LEU A 93 3.80 -22.00 3.57
N TYR A 94 2.83 -21.18 3.97
CA TYR A 94 2.13 -21.31 5.25
C TYR A 94 1.30 -22.61 5.27
N GLU A 95 1.40 -23.36 6.37
CA GLU A 95 0.71 -24.64 6.61
C GLU A 95 0.95 -25.78 5.60
N LEU A 96 1.89 -25.62 4.67
CA LEU A 96 2.30 -26.73 3.79
C LEU A 96 3.07 -27.81 4.57
N THR A 97 2.81 -29.06 4.22
CA THR A 97 3.52 -30.21 4.80
C THR A 97 4.95 -30.31 4.25
N ASP A 98 5.83 -30.98 5.00
CA ASP A 98 7.23 -31.21 4.59
C ASP A 98 7.35 -31.87 3.21
N LYS A 99 6.38 -32.72 2.85
CA LYS A 99 6.33 -33.37 1.53
C LYS A 99 6.03 -32.36 0.42
N GLU A 100 4.99 -31.55 0.59
CA GLU A 100 4.60 -30.52 -0.38
C GLU A 100 5.71 -29.47 -0.57
N LEU A 101 6.39 -29.09 0.51
CA LEU A 101 7.55 -28.20 0.46
C LEU A 101 8.68 -28.82 -0.38
N THR A 102 8.99 -30.09 -0.13
CA THR A 102 10.03 -30.80 -0.89
C THR A 102 9.65 -30.95 -2.37
N GLU A 103 8.38 -31.18 -2.68
CA GLU A 103 7.86 -31.25 -4.05
C GLU A 103 7.96 -29.90 -4.79
N LEU A 104 7.81 -28.79 -4.06
CA LEU A 104 8.01 -27.43 -4.56
C LEU A 104 9.50 -27.03 -4.65
N GLY A 105 10.41 -27.90 -4.20
CA GLY A 105 11.85 -27.62 -4.17
C GLY A 105 12.29 -26.74 -3.01
N GLU A 106 11.43 -26.54 -2.01
CA GLU A 106 11.72 -25.77 -0.79
C GLU A 106 12.29 -26.67 0.32
N CYS A 107 13.08 -26.09 1.21
CA CYS A 107 13.67 -26.83 2.33
C CYS A 107 12.69 -26.89 3.52
N PRO A 108 12.33 -28.09 4.03
CA PRO A 108 11.50 -28.21 5.24
C PRO A 108 12.15 -27.63 6.50
N TYR A 109 13.49 -27.59 6.54
CA TYR A 109 14.26 -27.08 7.68
C TYR A 109 14.55 -25.58 7.61
N ASP A 110 14.11 -24.88 6.56
CA ASP A 110 14.18 -23.44 6.52
C ASP A 110 13.19 -22.83 7.52
N SER A 111 13.72 -22.02 8.44
CA SER A 111 12.95 -21.36 9.50
C SER A 111 12.13 -20.18 8.97
N GLY A 112 12.46 -19.65 7.78
CA GLY A 112 11.85 -18.42 7.26
C GLY A 112 12.17 -17.20 8.11
N GLY A 113 11.25 -16.24 8.19
CA GLY A 113 11.44 -15.02 8.99
C GLY A 113 12.25 -13.92 8.29
N TYR A 114 12.49 -14.07 6.99
CA TYR A 114 13.23 -13.12 6.16
C TYR A 114 12.42 -12.74 4.90
N PHE A 115 12.91 -11.73 4.19
CA PHE A 115 12.29 -11.20 2.98
C PHE A 115 13.19 -11.44 1.77
N VAL A 116 12.60 -11.83 0.65
CA VAL A 116 13.31 -11.92 -0.64
C VAL A 116 13.02 -10.64 -1.41
N ILE A 117 14.04 -9.78 -1.56
CA ILE A 117 13.93 -8.49 -2.26
C ILE A 117 14.98 -8.44 -3.36
N ASN A 118 14.54 -8.31 -4.61
CA ASN A 118 15.38 -8.33 -5.81
C ASN A 118 16.28 -9.60 -5.89
N GLY A 119 15.73 -10.75 -5.50
CA GLY A 119 16.46 -12.04 -5.48
C GLY A 119 17.47 -12.20 -4.34
N SER A 120 17.57 -11.23 -3.42
CA SER A 120 18.43 -11.33 -2.23
C SER A 120 17.61 -11.49 -0.97
N GLU A 121 18.08 -12.36 -0.08
CA GLU A 121 17.50 -12.57 1.25
C GLU A 121 17.91 -11.44 2.20
N LYS A 122 16.94 -10.91 2.95
CA LYS A 122 17.13 -9.78 3.86
C LYS A 122 16.36 -10.02 5.16
N VAL A 123 17.02 -9.78 6.28
CA VAL A 123 16.45 -9.89 7.62
C VAL A 123 16.42 -8.50 8.26
N LEU A 124 15.32 -8.18 8.93
CA LEU A 124 15.25 -6.99 9.79
C LEU A 124 15.83 -7.33 11.16
N ILE A 125 16.77 -6.52 11.64
CA ILE A 125 17.37 -6.68 12.97
C ILE A 125 16.62 -5.77 13.94
N ALA A 126 16.22 -6.31 15.09
CA ALA A 126 15.59 -5.55 16.14
C ALA A 126 16.53 -4.43 16.63
N GLN A 127 16.02 -3.21 16.73
CA GLN A 127 16.76 -2.06 17.25
C GLN A 127 16.26 -1.73 18.66
N GLU A 128 17.14 -1.84 19.66
CA GLU A 128 16.83 -1.42 21.03
C GLU A 128 16.83 0.12 21.14
N ARG A 129 15.86 0.67 21.87
CA ARG A 129 15.76 2.09 22.22
C ARG A 129 15.25 2.23 23.65
N MET A 130 15.56 3.36 24.29
CA MET A 130 14.96 3.69 25.59
C MET A 130 13.43 3.69 25.47
N ALA A 131 12.75 3.10 26.46
CA ALA A 131 11.30 3.01 26.44
C ALA A 131 10.69 4.40 26.51
N ASN A 132 9.69 4.66 25.66
CA ASN A 132 8.89 5.87 25.72
C ASN A 132 7.97 5.85 26.95
N ASN A 133 7.47 7.02 27.34
CA ASN A 133 6.54 7.20 28.46
C ASN A 133 7.10 6.72 29.81
N HIS A 134 8.42 6.72 29.96
CA HIS A 134 9.10 6.47 31.22
C HIS A 134 10.03 7.66 31.51
N VAL A 135 9.99 8.17 32.74
CA VAL A 135 10.86 9.29 33.15
C VAL A 135 12.19 8.74 33.63
N TYR A 136 13.27 9.12 32.97
CA TYR A 136 14.64 8.74 33.33
C TYR A 136 15.33 9.90 34.03
N VAL A 137 15.96 9.65 35.18
CA VAL A 137 16.70 10.67 35.93
C VAL A 137 18.20 10.41 35.81
N PHE A 138 18.91 11.34 35.16
CA PHE A 138 20.35 11.26 34.92
C PHE A 138 21.11 12.23 35.83
N LYS A 139 22.24 11.77 36.37
CA LYS A 139 23.16 12.63 37.14
C LYS A 139 24.05 13.44 36.18
N LYS A 140 24.13 14.76 36.38
CA LYS A 140 25.02 15.63 35.60
C LYS A 140 26.43 15.69 36.22
N SER A 141 27.44 15.98 35.40
CA SER A 141 28.83 16.11 35.86
C SER A 141 29.03 17.35 36.74
N GLN A 142 30.06 17.33 37.59
CA GLN A 142 30.34 18.40 38.55
C GLN A 142 30.84 19.65 37.83
N LEU A 143 29.89 20.54 37.49
CA LEU A 143 29.97 21.97 37.15
C LEU A 143 28.61 22.49 36.60
N SER A 144 27.54 21.68 36.61
CA SER A 144 26.19 22.07 36.17
C SER A 144 25.34 22.73 37.28
N LYS A 145 24.42 23.63 36.89
CA LYS A 145 23.50 24.34 37.80
C LYS A 145 22.60 23.41 38.63
N TYR A 146 22.24 22.24 38.09
CA TYR A 146 21.45 21.21 38.76
C TYR A 146 22.24 19.89 38.81
N SER A 147 22.05 19.11 39.87
CA SER A 147 22.73 17.81 40.05
C SER A 147 22.11 16.68 39.23
N TYR A 148 20.81 16.78 38.91
CA TYR A 148 20.05 15.76 38.18
C TYR A 148 19.19 16.41 37.10
N VAL A 149 18.95 15.67 36.01
CA VAL A 149 18.04 16.03 34.92
C VAL A 149 17.11 14.85 34.67
N ALA A 150 15.82 15.13 34.52
CA ALA A 150 14.80 14.14 34.20
C ALA A 150 14.32 14.34 32.76
N GLU A 151 14.26 13.27 31.97
CA GLU A 151 13.75 13.23 30.58
C GLU A 151 12.73 12.11 30.42
#